data_AF-A0A954ZKM8-F1
#
_entry.id   AF-A0A954ZKM8-F1
#
_cell.length_a   1.000
_cell.length_b   1.000
_cell.length_c   1.000
_cell.angle_alpha   90.00
_cell.angle_beta   90.00
_cell.angle_gamma   90.00
#
_symmetry.space_group_name_H-M   'P 1'
#
loop_
_entity.id
_entity.type
_entity.pdbx_description
1 polymer ?
#
loop_
_entity_poly.entity_id
_entity_poly.type
_entity_poly.pdbx_seq_one_letter_code
_entity_poly.pdbx_strand_id
1 'polypeptide(L)'
;MSQYFLQRADCSHHNIFPGVDIFTAAGDRVMLSLVEFAEGAVVQEHEHPHEQMGLLLEGRLEFTIGGETQVLVPGDMWRIPGG
;
A
#
# COMPACT_ATOMS: atom_id res chain seq x y z
N MET A 1 3.39 2.46 23.64
CA MET A 1 2.50 2.94 22.58
C MET A 1 1.07 2.61 22.95
N SER A 2 0.10 3.37 22.45
CA SER A 2 -1.32 3.05 22.66
C SER A 2 -1.69 1.77 21.92
N GLN A 3 -2.57 0.96 22.49
CA GLN A 3 -3.14 -0.21 21.81
C GLN A 3 -4.19 0.17 20.75
N TYR A 4 -4.73 1.39 20.83
CA TYR A 4 -5.93 1.79 20.09
C TYR A 4 -5.69 2.94 19.09
N PHE A 5 -4.73 3.82 19.38
CA PHE A 5 -4.47 5.01 18.58
C PHE A 5 -3.02 5.01 18.14
N LEU A 6 -2.80 4.81 16.85
CA LEU A 6 -1.47 4.74 16.27
C LEU A 6 -1.16 6.06 15.57
N GLN A 7 0.04 6.57 15.80
CA GLN A 7 0.64 7.62 14.98
C GLN A 7 1.55 6.98 13.95
N ARG A 8 1.84 7.69 12.85
CA ARG A 8 2.81 7.22 11.83
C ARG A 8 4.17 6.85 12.43
N ALA A 9 4.60 7.57 13.46
CA ALA A 9 5.85 7.31 14.17
C ALA A 9 5.85 6.02 15.00
N ASP A 10 4.68 5.44 15.28
CA ASP A 10 4.54 4.15 15.97
C ASP A 10 4.64 2.96 14.99
N CYS A 11 4.51 3.20 13.68
CA CYS A 11 4.55 2.16 12.65
C CYS A 11 5.98 1.73 12.31
N SER A 12 6.15 0.48 11.87
CA SER A 12 7.41 0.07 11.25
C SER A 12 7.59 0.80 9.92
N HIS A 13 8.77 1.38 9.69
CA HIS A 13 9.09 2.11 8.45
C HIS A 13 10.14 1.34 7.66
N HIS A 14 9.82 1.07 6.39
CA HIS A 14 10.73 0.45 5.44
C HIS A 14 10.69 1.15 4.09
N ASN A 15 11.80 1.11 3.37
CA ASN A 15 11.84 1.39 1.94
C ASN A 15 11.82 0.04 1.22
N ILE A 16 10.69 -0.29 0.58
CA ILE A 16 10.45 -1.65 0.03
C ILE A 16 10.77 -1.75 -1.46
N PHE A 17 10.76 -0.63 -2.16
CA PHE A 17 11.28 -0.45 -3.50
C PHE A 17 11.94 0.94 -3.58
N PRO A 18 12.85 1.19 -4.52
CA PRO A 18 13.42 2.52 -4.71
C PRO A 18 12.33 3.59 -4.84
N GLY A 19 12.31 4.54 -3.91
CA GLY A 19 11.30 5.60 -3.86
C GLY A 19 9.93 5.18 -3.33
N VAL A 20 9.79 4.02 -2.70
CA VAL A 20 8.54 3.55 -2.09
C VAL A 20 8.75 3.30 -0.60
N ASP A 21 8.25 4.22 0.20
CA ASP A 21 8.26 4.14 1.65
C ASP A 21 6.94 3.57 2.18
N ILE A 22 7.02 2.66 3.13
CA ILE A 22 5.86 2.03 3.76
C ILE A 22 5.93 2.17 5.28
N PHE A 23 4.81 2.57 5.87
CA PHE A 23 4.60 2.69 7.32
C PHE A 23 3.50 1.72 7.72
N THR A 24 3.87 0.62 8.39
CA THR A 24 2.96 -0.50 8.65
C THR A 24 2.60 -0.62 10.12
N ALA A 25 1.31 -0.77 10.37
CA ALA A 25 0.73 -1.21 11.62
C ALA A 25 0.14 -2.61 11.43
N ALA A 26 0.72 -3.61 12.09
CA ALA A 26 0.24 -4.99 12.05
C ALA A 26 -0.55 -5.32 13.32
N GLY A 27 -1.75 -5.85 13.16
CA GLY A 27 -2.50 -6.54 14.20
C GLY A 27 -2.57 -8.05 13.92
N ASP A 28 -3.38 -8.77 14.71
CA ASP A 28 -3.43 -10.24 14.63
C ASP A 28 -4.02 -10.78 13.30
N ARG A 29 -4.89 -9.99 12.67
CA ARG A 29 -5.66 -10.40 11.47
C ARG A 29 -5.69 -9.37 10.36
N VAL A 30 -5.25 -8.15 10.67
CA VAL A 30 -5.30 -7.01 9.75
C VAL A 30 -3.98 -6.30 9.82
N MET A 31 -3.46 -5.95 8.67
CA MET A 31 -2.34 -5.04 8.51
C MET A 31 -2.86 -3.80 7.81
N LEU A 32 -2.50 -2.63 8.32
CA LEU A 32 -2.76 -1.35 7.67
C LEU A 32 -1.41 -0.69 7.37
N SER A 33 -1.24 -0.29 6.12
CA SER A 33 -0.01 0.35 5.66
C SER A 33 -0.33 1.69 5.00
N LEU A 34 0.38 2.74 5.41
CA LEU A 34 0.48 3.98 4.65
C LEU A 34 1.68 3.84 3.71
N VAL A 35 1.44 3.92 2.40
CA VAL A 35 2.47 3.78 1.38
C VAL A 35 2.63 5.11 0.65
N GLU A 36 3.86 5.59 0.56
CA GLU A 36 4.22 6.83 -0.12
C GLU A 36 5.16 6.52 -1.29
N PHE A 37 4.84 7.10 -2.45
CA PHE A 37 5.59 6.89 -3.69
C PHE A 37 6.22 8.21 -4.11
N ALA A 38 7.53 8.19 -4.36
CA ALA A 38 8.18 9.25 -5.11
C ALA A 38 7.73 9.23 -6.57
N GLU A 39 7.81 10.38 -7.24
CA GLU A 39 7.50 10.47 -8.67
C GLU A 39 8.40 9.51 -9.48
N GLY A 40 7.77 8.70 -10.33
CA GLY A 40 8.46 7.71 -11.15
C GLY A 40 8.93 6.46 -10.41
N ALA A 41 8.61 6.29 -9.13
CA ALA A 41 8.87 5.04 -8.41
C ALA A 41 8.08 3.89 -9.03
N VAL A 42 8.70 2.71 -9.11
CA VAL A 42 8.10 1.51 -9.72
C VAL A 42 8.13 0.36 -8.73
N VAL A 43 6.96 -0.20 -8.49
CA VAL A 43 6.79 -1.48 -7.81
C VAL A 43 6.71 -2.56 -8.88
N GLN A 44 7.66 -3.50 -8.85
CA GLN A 44 7.66 -4.63 -9.79
C GLN A 44 6.48 -5.55 -9.49
N GLU A 45 5.97 -6.23 -10.52
CA GLU A 45 4.92 -7.23 -10.37
C GLU A 45 5.34 -8.33 -9.39
N HIS A 46 4.46 -8.67 -8.46
CA HIS A 46 4.68 -9.65 -7.41
C HIS A 46 3.33 -10.17 -6.90
N GLU A 47 3.37 -11.23 -6.11
CA GLU A 47 2.18 -11.92 -5.61
C GLU A 47 2.37 -12.37 -4.15
N HIS A 48 1.26 -12.52 -3.43
CA HIS A 48 1.23 -12.86 -2.01
C HIS A 48 0.00 -13.73 -1.71
N PRO A 49 0.10 -14.69 -0.78
CA PRO A 49 -1.03 -15.54 -0.42
C PRO A 49 -2.15 -14.79 0.30
N HIS A 50 -1.93 -13.53 0.71
CA HIS A 50 -2.87 -12.73 1.50
C HIS A 50 -3.66 -11.76 0.60
N GLU A 51 -4.95 -11.59 0.87
CA GLU A 51 -5.75 -10.56 0.21
C GLU A 51 -5.21 -9.16 0.57
N GLN A 52 -5.11 -8.29 -0.43
CA GLN A 52 -4.71 -6.89 -0.28
C GLN A 52 -5.81 -5.97 -0.81
N MET A 53 -6.09 -4.91 -0.06
CA MET A 53 -6.98 -3.83 -0.49
C MET A 53 -6.28 -2.50 -0.30
N GLY A 54 -6.68 -1.50 -1.07
CA GLY A 54 -6.17 -0.16 -0.90
C GLY A 54 -7.08 0.92 -1.47
N LEU A 55 -6.76 2.15 -1.10
CA LEU A 55 -7.43 3.38 -1.46
C LEU A 55 -6.35 4.41 -1.78
N LEU A 56 -6.48 5.10 -2.91
CA LEU A 56 -5.57 6.20 -3.22
C LEU A 56 -6.02 7.44 -2.43
N LEU A 57 -5.15 7.92 -1.54
CA LEU A 57 -5.44 9.11 -0.72
C LEU A 57 -5.11 10.41 -1.47
N GLU A 58 -3.97 10.45 -2.15
CA GLU A 58 -3.44 11.62 -2.84
C GLU A 58 -2.64 11.22 -4.08
N GLY A 59 -2.48 12.13 -5.04
CA GLY A 59 -1.66 11.92 -6.24
C GLY A 59 -2.38 11.15 -7.36
N ARG A 60 -1.60 10.46 -8.21
CA ARG A 60 -2.07 9.61 -9.31
C ARG A 60 -1.16 8.40 -9.43
N LEU A 61 -1.72 7.22 -9.71
CA LEU A 61 -0.98 5.97 -9.83
C LEU A 61 -1.43 5.25 -11.11
N GLU A 62 -0.50 4.89 -12.00
CA GLU A 62 -0.78 3.88 -13.02
C GLU A 62 -0.57 2.50 -12.37
N PHE A 63 -1.63 1.71 -12.29
CA PHE A 63 -1.63 0.47 -11.52
C PHE A 63 -2.14 -0.71 -12.36
N THR A 64 -1.34 -1.76 -12.41
CA THR A 64 -1.69 -3.03 -13.08
C THR A 64 -1.94 -4.11 -12.04
N ILE A 65 -3.11 -4.74 -12.10
CA ILE A 65 -3.50 -5.88 -11.24
C ILE A 65 -4.14 -6.93 -12.14
N GLY A 66 -3.68 -8.17 -12.09
CA GLY A 66 -4.30 -9.29 -12.82
C GLY A 66 -4.38 -9.09 -14.35
N GLY A 67 -3.43 -8.33 -14.92
CA GLY A 67 -3.41 -8.00 -16.35
C GLY A 67 -4.26 -6.79 -16.76
N GLU A 68 -4.97 -6.15 -15.83
CA GLU A 68 -5.73 -4.92 -16.09
C GLU A 68 -4.96 -3.70 -15.58
N THR A 69 -4.77 -2.69 -16.42
CA THR A 69 -4.09 -1.43 -16.07
C THR A 69 -5.08 -0.27 -16.02
N GLN A 70 -5.02 0.52 -14.95
CA GLN A 70 -5.81 1.74 -14.79
C GLN A 70 -4.95 2.87 -14.21
N VAL A 71 -5.31 4.11 -14.54
CA VAL A 71 -4.78 5.29 -13.86
C VAL A 71 -5.75 5.70 -12.77
N LEU A 72 -5.34 5.53 -11.51
CA LEU A 72 -6.12 5.84 -10.32
C LEU A 72 -5.96 7.29 -9.90
N VAL A 73 -7.02 7.85 -9.33
CA VAL A 73 -7.09 9.19 -8.72
C VAL A 73 -7.59 9.11 -7.27
N PRO A 74 -7.47 10.18 -6.45
CA PRO A 74 -7.87 10.14 -5.05
C PRO A 74 -9.33 9.72 -4.88
N GLY A 75 -9.57 8.75 -4.00
CA GLY A 75 -10.89 8.14 -3.81
C GLY A 75 -11.08 6.79 -4.52
N ASP A 76 -10.26 6.47 -5.52
CA ASP A 76 -10.31 5.16 -6.17
C ASP A 76 -9.79 4.06 -5.25
N MET A 77 -10.42 2.90 -5.31
CA MET A 77 -10.14 1.73 -4.48
C MET A 77 -9.81 0.52 -5.34
N TRP A 78 -9.02 -0.41 -4.79
CA TRP A 78 -8.72 -1.69 -5.44
C TRP A 78 -8.80 -2.85 -4.45
N ARG A 79 -8.94 -4.04 -5.02
CA ARG A 79 -8.89 -5.32 -4.32
C ARG A 79 -8.05 -6.30 -5.12
N ILE A 80 -7.12 -6.95 -4.45
CA ILE A 80 -6.24 -7.99 -4.98
C ILE A 80 -6.49 -9.26 -4.15
N PRO A 81 -7.19 -10.27 -4.69
CA PRO A 81 -7.34 -11.56 -4.04
C PRO A 81 -5.98 -12.20 -3.76
N GLY A 82 -5.89 -13.03 -2.72
CA GLY A 82 -4.67 -13.80 -2.45
C GLY A 82 -4.36 -14.80 -3.56
N GLY A 83 -3.09 -14.93 -3.91
CA GLY A 83 -2.54 -15.75 -4.99
C GLY A 83 -1.03 -15.61 -5.00
#